data_AF-A0A336MRY3-F1
#
_entry.id   AF-A0A336MRY3-F1
#
_cell.length_a   1.000
_cell.length_b   1.000
_cell.length_c   1.000
_cell.angle_alpha   90.00
_cell.angle_beta   90.00
_cell.angle_gamma   90.00
#
_symmetry.space_group_name_H-M   'P 1'
#
loop_
_entity.id
_entity.type
_entity.pdbx_description
1 polymer ?
#
loop_
_entity_poly.entity_id
_entity_poly.type
_entity_poly.pdbx_seq_one_letter_code
_entity_poly.pdbx_strand_id
1 'polypeptide(L)'
;MKSIVLIFTIIGLVLCAPPSGDQYDTDNLLKVRECEEEKDLKEPEKTEWWAWKVPSNPTECYIDCILQKYGWLSGSGGSVVNSAIEESYAAVGHSNPSLASCNLTKTGCAKADELYECLLKADGQKFKDAFDGKRDTK
;
A
#
# COMPACT_ATOMS: atom_id res chain seq x y z
N MET A 1 -4.76 40.89 56.83
CA MET A 1 -4.06 39.78 56.13
C MET A 1 -5.02 39.21 55.11
N LYS A 2 -4.81 39.51 53.82
CA LYS A 2 -5.69 39.06 52.72
C LYS A 2 -5.06 37.81 52.10
N SER A 3 -5.67 36.66 52.30
CA SER A 3 -5.22 35.39 51.74
C SER A 3 -5.42 35.41 50.23
N ILE A 4 -4.31 35.29 49.49
CA ILE A 4 -4.31 35.14 48.04
C ILE A 4 -4.66 33.68 47.75
N VAL A 5 -5.83 33.45 47.16
CA VAL A 5 -6.26 32.15 46.65
C VAL A 5 -5.53 31.92 45.33
N LEU A 6 -4.49 31.09 45.36
CA LEU A 6 -3.83 30.57 44.15
C LEU A 6 -4.73 29.48 43.55
N ILE A 7 -5.55 29.88 42.57
CA ILE A 7 -6.30 28.95 41.73
C ILE A 7 -5.28 28.35 40.75
N PHE A 8 -4.82 27.14 41.04
CA PHE A 8 -4.10 26.32 40.07
C PHE A 8 -5.12 25.88 39.00
N THR A 9 -5.19 26.64 37.91
CA THR A 9 -5.85 26.20 36.69
C THR A 9 -5.03 25.06 36.13
N ILE A 10 -5.41 23.83 36.49
CA ILE A 10 -4.94 22.62 35.80
C ILE A 10 -5.50 22.73 34.40
N ILE A 11 -4.70 23.28 33.49
CA ILE A 11 -4.91 23.13 32.05
C ILE A 11 -4.70 21.64 31.82
N GLY A 12 -5.82 20.89 31.86
CA GLY A 12 -5.87 19.56 31.32
C GLY A 12 -5.52 19.68 29.85
N LEU A 13 -4.24 19.52 29.54
CA LEU A 13 -3.81 19.00 28.26
C LEU A 13 -4.44 17.62 28.16
N VAL A 14 -5.68 17.60 27.68
CA VAL A 14 -6.18 16.48 26.89
C VAL A 14 -5.23 16.47 25.69
N LEU A 15 -4.07 15.84 25.88
CA LEU A 15 -3.36 15.26 24.76
C LEU A 15 -4.42 14.38 24.12
N CYS A 16 -4.94 14.82 22.97
CA CYS A 16 -5.59 13.93 22.04
C CYS A 16 -4.62 12.77 21.88
N ALA A 17 -4.93 11.65 22.53
CA ALA A 17 -4.31 10.40 22.17
C ALA A 17 -4.53 10.28 20.66
N PRO A 18 -3.47 10.07 19.85
CA PRO A 18 -3.69 9.73 18.45
C PRO A 18 -4.68 8.56 18.43
N PRO A 19 -5.61 8.53 17.45
CA PRO A 19 -6.63 7.50 17.41
C PRO A 19 -5.93 6.14 17.51
N SER A 20 -6.18 5.44 18.62
CA SER A 20 -5.71 4.09 18.83
C SER A 20 -6.67 3.17 18.08
N GLY A 21 -6.28 2.85 16.86
CA GLY A 21 -6.84 1.83 15.98
C GLY A 21 -5.87 1.67 14.82
N ASP A 22 -5.51 0.45 14.47
CA ASP A 22 -5.03 0.08 13.12
C ASP A 22 -3.53 0.08 12.80
N GLN A 23 -2.60 0.38 13.73
CA GLN A 23 -1.16 0.18 13.48
C GLN A 23 -0.77 -1.31 13.53
N TYR A 24 -1.12 -2.06 12.50
CA TYR A 24 -0.39 -3.25 12.09
C TYR A 24 0.13 -2.96 10.69
N ASP A 25 1.38 -2.54 10.59
CA ASP A 25 2.12 -2.61 9.33
C ASP A 25 2.21 -4.11 9.01
N THR A 26 1.37 -4.59 8.10
CA THR A 26 1.49 -5.95 7.59
C THR A 26 2.87 -6.11 6.95
N ASP A 27 3.35 -7.35 6.82
CA ASP A 27 4.59 -7.62 6.08
C ASP A 27 4.57 -7.01 4.67
N ASN A 28 3.38 -6.86 4.07
CA ASN A 28 3.18 -6.18 2.80
C ASN A 28 3.41 -4.68 2.90
N LEU A 29 2.80 -3.98 3.87
CA LEU A 29 3.01 -2.55 4.07
C LEU A 29 4.47 -2.22 4.40
N LEU A 30 5.17 -3.08 5.15
CA LEU A 30 6.61 -2.93 5.39
C LEU A 30 7.42 -2.97 4.08
N LYS A 31 7.12 -3.92 3.18
CA LYS A 31 7.77 -4.00 1.86
C LYS A 31 7.46 -2.78 0.97
N VAL A 32 6.25 -2.22 1.07
CA VAL A 32 5.89 -0.96 0.39
C VAL A 32 6.79 0.17 0.90
N ARG A 33 6.91 0.34 2.22
CA ARG A 33 7.78 1.36 2.83
C ARG A 33 9.24 1.18 2.45
N GLU A 34 9.75 -0.04 2.45
CA GLU A 34 11.12 -0.33 1.98
C GLU A 34 11.33 0.13 0.53
N CYS A 35 10.37 -0.10 -0.36
CA CYS A 35 10.46 0.36 -1.75
C CYS A 35 10.31 1.89 -1.88
N GLU A 36 9.52 2.54 -1.02
CA GLU A 36 9.44 4.01 -0.98
C GLU A 36 10.80 4.61 -0.62
N GLU A 37 11.49 4.02 0.35
CA GLU A 37 12.84 4.44 0.76
C GLU A 37 13.88 4.13 -0.31
N GLU A 38 13.89 2.90 -0.85
CA GLU A 38 14.85 2.46 -1.88
C GLU A 38 14.77 3.30 -3.15
N LYS A 39 13.55 3.73 -3.53
CA LYS A 39 13.31 4.54 -4.73
C LYS A 39 13.30 6.04 -4.47
N ASP A 40 13.57 6.49 -3.24
CA ASP A 40 13.53 7.91 -2.85
C ASP A 40 12.21 8.59 -3.27
N LEU A 41 11.09 7.89 -3.01
CA LEU A 41 9.76 8.30 -3.45
C LEU A 41 9.35 9.62 -2.78
N LYS A 42 8.93 10.60 -3.57
CA LYS A 42 8.58 11.94 -3.06
C LYS A 42 7.16 11.96 -2.50
N GLU A 43 6.95 12.77 -1.46
CA GLU A 43 5.65 12.90 -0.77
C GLU A 43 4.44 13.18 -1.68
N PRO A 44 4.54 14.01 -2.75
CA PRO A 44 3.43 14.18 -3.68
C PRO A 44 3.03 12.88 -4.38
N GLU A 45 4.01 12.08 -4.80
CA GLU A 45 3.78 10.81 -5.47
C GLU A 45 3.27 9.74 -4.48
N LYS A 46 3.87 9.66 -3.28
CA LYS A 46 3.38 8.79 -2.18
C LYS A 46 1.89 9.01 -1.96
N THR A 47 1.46 10.26 -1.85
CA THR A 47 0.06 10.61 -1.60
C THR A 47 -0.88 10.04 -2.68
N GLU A 48 -0.46 10.01 -3.95
CA GLU A 48 -1.25 9.41 -5.02
C GLU A 48 -1.33 7.88 -4.86
N TRP A 49 -0.20 7.21 -4.59
CA TRP A 49 -0.17 5.76 -4.37
C TRP A 49 -1.02 5.33 -3.17
N TRP A 50 -0.91 6.01 -2.03
CA TRP A 50 -1.73 5.75 -0.84
C TRP A 50 -3.22 6.08 -1.05
N ALA A 51 -3.54 6.90 -2.06
CA ALA A 51 -4.91 7.14 -2.51
C ALA A 51 -5.39 6.12 -3.56
N TRP A 52 -4.61 5.07 -3.84
CA TRP A 52 -4.87 4.07 -4.88
C TRP A 52 -5.01 4.72 -6.26
N LYS A 53 -4.13 5.67 -6.57
CA LYS A 53 -4.10 6.37 -7.86
C LYS A 53 -2.70 6.26 -8.45
N VAL A 54 -2.62 5.73 -9.68
CA VAL A 54 -1.37 5.67 -10.43
C VAL A 54 -0.97 7.10 -10.84
N PRO A 55 0.22 7.59 -10.44
CA PRO A 55 0.74 8.89 -10.87
C PRO A 55 0.91 8.97 -12.38
N SER A 56 0.82 10.18 -12.93
CA SER A 56 1.05 10.41 -14.36
C SER A 56 2.49 10.16 -14.81
N ASN A 57 3.45 10.41 -13.91
CA ASN A 57 4.88 10.18 -14.11
C ASN A 57 5.41 9.43 -12.87
N PRO A 58 5.16 8.12 -12.77
CA PRO A 58 5.57 7.35 -11.60
C PRO A 58 7.10 7.25 -11.55
N THR A 59 7.65 7.22 -10.34
CA THR A 59 9.07 6.93 -10.11
C THR A 59 9.42 5.57 -10.68
N GLU A 60 10.49 5.52 -11.47
CA GLU A 60 10.89 4.33 -12.21
C GLU A 60 11.10 3.12 -11.26
N CYS A 61 10.50 1.98 -11.62
CA CYS A 61 10.60 0.72 -10.88
C CYS A 61 10.07 0.71 -9.44
N TYR A 62 9.27 1.70 -9.01
CA TYR A 62 8.67 1.68 -7.68
C TYR A 62 7.70 0.50 -7.49
N ILE A 63 6.71 0.35 -8.36
CA ILE A 63 5.78 -0.79 -8.28
C ILE A 63 6.50 -2.12 -8.58
N ASP A 64 7.47 -2.13 -9.50
CA ASP A 64 8.29 -3.31 -9.79
C ASP A 64 9.02 -3.81 -8.54
N CYS A 65 9.56 -2.92 -7.71
CA CYS A 65 10.16 -3.26 -6.42
C CYS A 65 9.17 -3.98 -5.49
N ILE A 66 7.95 -3.43 -5.36
CA ILE A 66 6.92 -3.99 -4.47
C ILE A 66 6.50 -5.38 -4.96
N LEU A 67 6.16 -5.50 -6.24
CA LEU A 67 5.69 -6.75 -6.83
C LEU A 67 6.76 -7.84 -6.81
N GLN A 68 8.05 -7.48 -6.90
CA GLN A 68 9.14 -8.43 -6.68
C GLN A 68 9.22 -8.88 -5.22
N LYS A 69 9.11 -7.98 -4.23
CA LYS A 69 9.10 -8.35 -2.80
C LYS A 69 7.87 -9.17 -2.41
N TYR A 70 6.78 -9.05 -3.16
CA TYR A 70 5.59 -9.91 -3.04
C TYR A 70 5.75 -11.25 -3.75
N GLY A 71 6.77 -11.41 -4.60
CA GLY A 71 6.95 -12.57 -5.45
C GLY A 71 5.96 -12.64 -6.62
N TRP A 72 5.21 -11.57 -6.90
CA TRP A 72 4.26 -11.48 -8.01
C TRP A 72 4.96 -11.29 -9.36
N LEU A 73 6.23 -10.87 -9.34
CA LEU A 73 7.14 -10.87 -10.48
C LEU A 73 8.36 -11.75 -10.19
N SER A 74 8.81 -12.51 -11.19
CA SER A 74 9.96 -13.42 -11.08
C SER A 74 11.34 -12.71 -11.01
N GLY A 75 11.36 -11.41 -10.76
CA GLY A 75 12.51 -10.51 -10.90
C GLY A 75 12.14 -9.23 -11.65
N SER A 76 13.07 -8.29 -11.76
CA SER A 76 12.79 -6.97 -12.35
C SER A 76 12.37 -7.07 -13.81
N GLY A 77 11.19 -6.51 -14.12
CA GLY A 77 10.55 -6.63 -15.43
C GLY A 77 10.23 -8.06 -15.88
N GLY A 78 10.33 -9.02 -14.95
CA GLY A 78 10.20 -10.44 -15.17
C GLY A 78 8.80 -10.89 -15.55
N SER A 79 8.57 -12.19 -15.46
CA SER A 79 7.25 -12.77 -15.73
C SER A 79 6.33 -12.61 -14.53
N VAL A 80 5.04 -12.44 -14.80
CA VAL A 80 4.00 -12.46 -13.77
C VAL A 80 3.91 -13.86 -13.17
N VAL A 81 3.95 -13.95 -11.85
CA VAL A 81 3.84 -15.19 -11.09
C VAL A 81 2.40 -15.30 -10.59
N ASN A 82 1.51 -15.82 -11.45
CA ASN A 82 0.07 -15.86 -11.18
C ASN A 82 -0.26 -16.54 -9.85
N SER A 83 0.43 -17.64 -9.51
CA SER A 83 0.19 -18.36 -8.26
C SER A 83 0.44 -17.50 -7.01
N ALA A 84 1.46 -16.63 -7.02
CA ALA A 84 1.75 -15.75 -5.88
C ALA A 84 0.68 -14.67 -5.71
N ILE A 85 0.12 -14.18 -6.83
CA ILE A 85 -1.01 -13.24 -6.82
C ILE A 85 -2.24 -13.94 -6.24
N GLU A 86 -2.56 -15.14 -6.73
CA GLU A 86 -3.70 -15.93 -6.25
C GLU A 86 -3.57 -16.27 -4.75
N GLU A 87 -2.37 -16.63 -4.29
CA GLU A 87 -2.08 -16.86 -2.87
C GLU A 87 -2.33 -15.61 -2.03
N SER A 88 -1.94 -14.43 -2.52
CA SER A 88 -2.14 -13.17 -1.80
C SER A 88 -3.63 -12.80 -1.69
N TYR A 89 -4.42 -13.05 -2.73
CA TYR A 89 -5.88 -12.89 -2.69
C TYR A 89 -6.53 -13.90 -1.74
N ALA A 90 -6.11 -15.16 -1.80
CA ALA A 90 -6.62 -16.22 -0.92
C ALA A 90 -6.29 -15.96 0.56
N ALA A 91 -5.11 -15.40 0.87
CA ALA A 91 -4.69 -15.06 2.22
C ALA A 91 -5.64 -14.05 2.89
N VAL A 92 -6.23 -13.16 2.11
CA VAL A 92 -7.25 -12.21 2.58
C VAL A 92 -8.69 -12.66 2.32
N GLY A 93 -8.87 -13.91 1.86
CA GLY A 93 -10.17 -14.55 1.66
C GLY A 93 -10.95 -14.03 0.45
N HIS A 94 -10.26 -13.48 -0.55
CA HIS A 94 -10.83 -13.14 -1.84
C HIS A 94 -10.68 -14.30 -2.84
N SER A 95 -11.51 -14.27 -3.87
CA SER A 95 -11.35 -15.12 -5.06
C SER A 95 -10.16 -14.66 -5.89
N ASN A 96 -9.55 -15.57 -6.63
CA ASN A 96 -8.46 -15.26 -7.56
C ASN A 96 -8.87 -14.19 -8.58
N PRO A 97 -7.99 -13.22 -8.90
CA PRO A 97 -8.26 -12.21 -9.91
C PRO A 97 -8.23 -12.83 -11.31
N SER A 98 -9.00 -12.25 -12.25
CA SER A 98 -8.92 -12.64 -13.66
C SER A 98 -7.81 -11.88 -14.38
N LEU A 99 -6.59 -12.43 -14.34
CA LEU A 99 -5.42 -11.87 -15.02
C LEU A 99 -5.51 -11.93 -16.55
N ALA A 100 -6.40 -12.74 -17.11
CA ALA A 100 -6.62 -12.85 -18.56
C ALA A 100 -7.09 -11.52 -19.19
N SER A 101 -7.64 -10.61 -18.39
CA SER A 101 -8.04 -9.27 -18.84
C SER A 101 -6.88 -8.26 -18.86
N CYS A 102 -5.74 -8.58 -18.25
CA CYS A 102 -4.56 -7.74 -18.21
C CYS A 102 -3.70 -7.93 -19.47
N ASN A 103 -3.95 -7.11 -20.48
CA ASN A 103 -3.11 -7.04 -21.67
C ASN A 103 -1.85 -6.23 -21.39
N LEU A 104 -0.87 -6.84 -20.72
CA LEU A 104 0.39 -6.17 -20.40
C LEU A 104 1.23 -5.98 -21.67
N THR A 105 1.36 -4.74 -22.12
CA THR A 105 2.07 -4.35 -23.33
C THR A 105 3.45 -3.76 -23.04
N LYS A 106 3.66 -3.24 -21.82
CA LYS A 106 4.92 -2.64 -21.41
C LYS A 106 5.96 -3.69 -21.06
N THR A 107 7.23 -3.29 -21.11
CA THR A 107 8.40 -4.11 -20.81
C THR A 107 9.22 -3.51 -19.68
N GLY A 108 10.14 -4.29 -19.12
CA GLY A 108 10.93 -3.85 -17.97
C GLY A 108 10.04 -3.50 -16.78
N CYS A 109 10.49 -2.58 -15.93
CA CYS A 109 9.75 -2.17 -14.74
C CYS A 109 8.37 -1.59 -15.01
N ALA A 110 8.17 -0.93 -16.16
CA ALA A 110 6.89 -0.29 -16.49
C ALA A 110 5.74 -1.31 -16.68
N LYS A 111 6.08 -2.60 -16.89
CA LYS A 111 5.11 -3.71 -16.85
C LYS A 111 4.41 -3.82 -15.48
N ALA A 112 5.13 -3.53 -14.40
CA ALA A 112 4.61 -3.63 -13.05
C ALA A 112 3.50 -2.58 -12.80
N ASP A 113 3.68 -1.35 -13.28
CA ASP A 113 2.67 -0.29 -13.19
C ASP A 113 1.38 -0.70 -13.93
N GLU A 114 1.52 -1.30 -15.12
CA GLU A 114 0.39 -1.76 -15.93
C GLU A 114 -0.35 -2.93 -15.26
N LEU A 115 0.37 -3.85 -14.62
CA LEU A 115 -0.23 -4.92 -13.84
C LEU A 115 -0.98 -4.39 -12.61
N TYR A 116 -0.37 -3.45 -11.88
CA TYR A 116 -1.01 -2.79 -10.73
C TYR A 116 -2.29 -2.07 -11.16
N GLU A 117 -2.22 -1.26 -12.22
CA GLU A 117 -3.39 -0.53 -12.74
C GLU A 117 -4.49 -1.48 -13.19
N CYS A 118 -4.12 -2.56 -13.90
CA CYS A 118 -5.07 -3.56 -14.35
C CYS A 118 -5.80 -4.22 -13.17
N LEU A 119 -5.06 -4.71 -12.18
CA LEU A 119 -5.63 -5.39 -11.01
C LEU A 119 -6.49 -4.44 -10.18
N LEU A 120 -6.04 -3.20 -9.97
CA LEU A 120 -6.82 -2.19 -9.28
C LEU A 120 -8.15 -1.91 -10.00
N LYS A 121 -8.14 -1.80 -11.33
CA LYS A 121 -9.34 -1.57 -12.13
C LYS A 121 -10.27 -2.79 -12.16
N ALA A 122 -9.71 -3.99 -12.26
CA ALA A 122 -10.49 -5.23 -12.37
C ALA A 122 -11.16 -5.60 -11.04
N ASP A 123 -10.42 -5.49 -9.93
CA ASP A 123 -10.79 -6.13 -8.67
C ASP A 123 -11.00 -5.14 -7.52
N GLY A 124 -10.67 -3.86 -7.71
CA GLY A 124 -11.00 -2.78 -6.78
C GLY A 124 -10.54 -3.10 -5.36
N GLN A 125 -11.49 -3.16 -4.42
CA GLN A 125 -11.19 -3.44 -3.01
C GLN A 125 -10.51 -4.79 -2.79
N LYS A 126 -10.81 -5.82 -3.59
CA LYS A 126 -10.16 -7.13 -3.42
C LYS A 126 -8.67 -7.05 -3.66
N PHE A 127 -8.27 -6.28 -4.67
CA PHE A 127 -6.88 -6.01 -4.97
C PHE A 127 -6.22 -5.24 -3.81
N LYS A 128 -6.88 -4.21 -3.27
CA LYS A 128 -6.35 -3.42 -2.16
C LYS A 128 -6.06 -4.27 -0.94
N ASP A 129 -7.02 -5.12 -0.55
CA ASP A 129 -6.88 -6.03 0.57
C ASP A 129 -5.70 -7.00 0.36
N ALA A 130 -5.60 -7.59 -0.83
CA ALA A 130 -4.52 -8.52 -1.17
C ALA A 130 -3.15 -7.83 -1.23
N PHE A 131 -3.11 -6.59 -1.74
CA PHE A 131 -1.91 -5.79 -1.84
C PHE A 131 -1.43 -5.35 -0.45
N ASP A 132 -2.33 -4.93 0.43
CA ASP A 132 -2.01 -4.55 1.82
C ASP A 132 -1.85 -5.77 2.73
N GLY A 133 -2.26 -6.96 2.31
CA GLY A 133 -2.24 -8.17 3.15
C GLY A 133 -3.23 -8.09 4.33
N LYS A 134 -4.26 -7.25 4.23
CA LYS A 134 -5.26 -7.02 5.29
C LYS A 134 -6.64 -7.32 4.75
N ARG A 135 -7.39 -8.17 5.47
CA ARG A 135 -8.82 -8.36 5.22
C ARG A 135 -9.54 -7.08 5.64
N ASP A 136 -10.36 -6.50 4.77
CA ASP A 136 -11.28 -5.45 5.19
C ASP A 136 -12.32 -6.08 6.15
N THR A 137 -12.12 -5.90 7.45
CA THR A 137 -13.09 -6.26 8.48
C THR A 137 -14.19 -5.20 8.44
N LYS A 138 -15.19 -5.41 7.59
CA LYS A 138 -16.46 -4.68 7.66
C LYS A 138 -17.12 -4.81 9.02
#